data_AF-A0A6A7N5B8-F1
#
_entry.id   AF-A0A6A7N5B8-F1
#
_cell.length_a   1.000
_cell.length_b   1.000
_cell.length_c   1.000
_cell.angle_alpha   90.00
_cell.angle_beta   90.00
_cell.angle_gamma   90.00
#
_symmetry.space_group_name_H-M   'P 1'
#
loop_
_entity.id
_entity.type
_entity.pdbx_description
1 polymer ?
#
loop_
_entity_poly.entity_id
_entity_poly.type
_entity_poly.pdbx_seq_one_letter_code
_entity_poly.pdbx_strand_id
1 'polypeptide(L)'
;MDILTYVETAPEDTAFAVIYYCMRALDQAGLPEEQQRDIFFDGPSNPPTTESINLTRAILAAIEEAEHMPIDDLDRKTAEAYIRNAGAAMDTMITRMEGYDEARGKELLRRMEAASLIAL
;
A
#
# COMPACT_ATOMS: atom_id res chain seq x y z
N MET A 1 -2.99 -9.27 13.11
CA MET A 1 -3.51 -7.87 13.18
C MET A 1 -4.16 -7.53 11.85
N ASP A 2 -5.11 -6.59 11.81
CA ASP A 2 -5.82 -6.19 10.57
C ASP A 2 -5.51 -4.73 10.23
N ILE A 3 -4.92 -4.48 9.06
CA ILE A 3 -4.51 -3.14 8.60
C ILE A 3 -5.73 -2.25 8.32
N LEU A 4 -6.86 -2.82 7.90
CA LEU A 4 -8.06 -2.06 7.57
C LEU A 4 -8.53 -1.18 8.75
N THR A 5 -8.44 -1.69 9.98
CA THR A 5 -8.89 -0.97 11.18
C THR A 5 -8.07 0.29 11.48
N TYR A 6 -6.86 0.40 10.94
CA TYR A 6 -6.02 1.59 11.12
C TYR A 6 -6.33 2.68 10.09
N VAL A 7 -6.80 2.28 8.90
CA VAL A 7 -6.94 3.19 7.76
C VAL A 7 -8.39 3.55 7.46
N GLU A 8 -9.37 2.82 8.00
CA GLU A 8 -10.79 3.01 7.67
C GLU A 8 -11.37 4.38 8.07
N THR A 9 -10.76 5.08 9.03
CA THR A 9 -11.16 6.43 9.44
C THR A 9 -10.30 7.54 8.84
N ALA A 10 -9.22 7.19 8.13
CA ALA A 10 -8.34 8.17 7.51
C ALA A 10 -8.95 8.71 6.21
N PRO A 11 -8.62 9.94 5.78
CA PRO A 11 -8.96 10.43 4.45
C PRO A 11 -8.46 9.46 3.37
N GLU A 12 -9.23 9.30 2.28
CA GLU A 12 -8.96 8.32 1.23
C GLU A 12 -7.52 8.38 0.70
N ASP A 13 -7.03 9.58 0.34
CA ASP A 13 -5.66 9.78 -0.14
C ASP A 13 -4.61 9.34 0.89
N THR A 14 -4.88 9.57 2.18
CA THR A 14 -3.99 9.17 3.27
C THR A 14 -4.02 7.65 3.47
N ALA A 15 -5.20 7.05 3.45
CA ALA A 15 -5.38 5.62 3.60
C ALA A 15 -4.68 4.85 2.46
N PHE A 16 -4.81 5.31 1.21
CA PHE A 16 -4.11 4.73 0.06
C PHE A 16 -2.59 4.88 0.15
N ALA A 17 -2.10 6.07 0.51
CA ALA A 17 -0.67 6.30 0.69
C ALA A 17 -0.09 5.39 1.78
N VAL A 18 -0.77 5.29 2.93
CA VAL A 18 -0.36 4.46 4.07
C VAL A 18 -0.31 2.97 3.70
N ILE A 19 -1.34 2.45 3.05
CA ILE A 19 -1.33 1.04 2.59
C ILE A 19 -0.13 0.80 1.66
N TYR A 20 0.11 1.70 0.71
CA TYR A 20 1.26 1.60 -0.19
C TYR A 20 2.60 1.59 0.57
N TYR A 21 2.81 2.49 1.53
CA TYR A 21 4.04 2.54 2.30
C TYR A 21 4.25 1.31 3.18
N CYS A 22 3.18 0.79 3.80
CA CYS A 22 3.24 -0.45 4.57
C CYS A 22 3.62 -1.64 3.67
N MET A 23 3.01 -1.77 2.50
CA MET A 23 3.38 -2.83 1.54
C MET A 23 4.85 -2.72 1.12
N ARG A 24 5.34 -1.50 0.89
CA ARG A 24 6.75 -1.25 0.55
C ARG A 24 7.72 -1.60 1.67
N ALA A 25 7.38 -1.35 2.93
CA ALA A 25 8.20 -1.77 4.06
C ALA A 25 8.27 -3.30 4.12
N LEU A 26 7.12 -3.98 4.00
CA LEU A 26 7.01 -5.44 4.06
C LEU A 26 7.65 -6.15 2.85
N ASP A 27 7.68 -5.52 1.68
CA ASP A 27 8.37 -6.05 0.51
C ASP A 27 9.90 -6.07 0.69
N GLN A 28 10.40 -5.16 1.55
CA GLN A 28 11.82 -5.04 1.85
C GLN A 28 12.25 -5.86 3.08
N ALA A 29 11.32 -6.49 3.80
CA ALA A 29 11.62 -7.39 4.91
C ALA A 29 12.56 -8.52 4.47
N GLY A 30 13.63 -8.74 5.24
CA GLY A 30 14.68 -9.70 4.95
C GLY A 30 15.72 -9.26 3.90
N LEU A 31 15.62 -8.04 3.35
CA LEU A 31 16.68 -7.47 2.52
C LEU A 31 17.82 -6.92 3.39
N PRO A 32 19.08 -7.03 2.94
CA PRO A 32 20.19 -6.32 3.57
C PRO A 32 19.92 -4.80 3.63
N GLU A 33 20.32 -4.14 4.72
CA GLU A 33 20.12 -2.70 4.94
C GLU A 33 20.57 -1.84 3.73
N GLU A 34 21.67 -2.22 3.10
CA GLU A 34 22.23 -1.55 1.91
C GLU A 34 21.31 -1.58 0.67
N GLN A 35 20.39 -2.55 0.62
CA GLN A 35 19.43 -2.72 -0.47
C GLN A 35 18.06 -2.11 -0.14
N GLN A 36 17.83 -1.77 1.14
CA GLN A 36 16.61 -1.11 1.55
C GLN A 36 16.60 0.34 1.02
N ARG A 37 15.42 0.75 0.57
CA ARG A 37 15.10 2.06 0.03
C ARG A 37 14.19 2.76 1.03
N ASP A 38 14.27 4.09 1.02
CA ASP A 38 13.30 4.91 1.73
C ASP A 38 11.88 4.60 1.24
N ILE A 39 11.06 4.05 2.14
CA ILE A 39 9.69 3.65 1.83
C ILE A 39 8.82 4.83 1.39
N PHE A 40 9.14 6.05 1.84
CA PHE A 40 8.38 7.25 1.56
C PHE A 40 8.80 8.00 0.29
N PHE A 41 9.95 7.66 -0.29
CA PHE A 41 10.45 8.33 -1.49
C PHE A 41 9.65 7.93 -2.73
N ASP A 42 9.18 8.91 -3.51
CA ASP A 42 8.43 8.67 -4.76
C ASP A 42 7.18 7.78 -4.56
N GLY A 43 6.41 8.07 -3.51
CA GLY A 43 5.12 7.42 -3.23
C GLY A 43 3.91 8.23 -3.71
N PRO A 44 2.69 7.70 -3.49
CA PRO A 44 1.43 8.33 -3.91
C PRO A 44 1.25 9.76 -3.40
N SER A 45 1.75 10.04 -2.19
CA SER A 45 1.92 11.40 -1.68
C SER A 45 3.40 11.76 -1.72
N ASN A 46 3.81 12.62 -2.66
CA ASN A 46 5.18 13.12 -2.73
C ASN A 46 5.19 14.66 -2.70
N PRO A 47 5.63 15.30 -1.59
CA PRO A 47 6.16 14.67 -0.38
C PRO A 47 5.06 13.98 0.47
N PRO A 48 5.42 12.96 1.28
CA PRO A 48 4.47 12.29 2.18
C PRO A 48 3.93 13.27 3.22
N THR A 49 2.65 13.17 3.54
CA THR A 49 2.06 13.97 4.63
C THR A 49 2.50 13.45 5.98
N THR A 50 2.59 14.32 6.99
CA THR A 50 2.90 13.93 8.38
C THR A 50 1.91 12.88 8.90
N GLU A 51 0.64 12.99 8.53
CA GLU A 51 -0.39 12.03 8.88
C GLU A 51 -0.10 10.64 8.30
N SER A 52 0.24 10.57 7.00
CA SER A 52 0.61 9.30 6.35
C SER A 52 1.86 8.68 6.98
N ILE A 53 2.88 9.49 7.30
CA ILE A 53 4.10 9.00 7.96
C ILE A 53 3.77 8.39 9.33
N ASN A 54 3.01 9.11 10.14
CA ASN A 54 2.68 8.68 11.50
C ASN A 54 1.82 7.42 11.50
N LEU A 55 0.82 7.36 10.63
CA LEU A 55 -0.06 6.19 10.54
C LEU A 55 0.68 4.97 9.98
N THR A 56 1.55 5.15 8.96
CA THR A 56 2.42 4.08 8.46
C THR A 56 3.28 3.51 9.59
N ARG A 57 3.96 4.37 10.35
CA ARG A 57 4.79 3.95 11.48
C ARG A 57 3.99 3.23 12.56
N ALA A 58 2.78 3.70 12.87
CA ALA A 58 1.92 3.05 13.85
C ALA A 58 1.51 1.63 13.42
N ILE A 59 1.21 1.44 12.13
CA ILE A 59 0.89 0.11 11.59
C ILE A 59 2.11 -0.80 11.63
N LEU A 60 3.29 -0.33 11.19
CA LEU A 60 4.51 -1.14 11.23
C LEU A 60 4.88 -1.54 12.67
N ALA A 61 4.83 -0.61 13.63
CA ALA A 61 5.06 -0.90 15.03
C ALA A 61 4.07 -1.94 15.60
N ALA A 62 2.80 -1.88 15.17
CA ALA A 62 1.80 -2.87 15.58
C ALA A 62 2.04 -4.26 14.99
N ILE A 63 2.63 -4.36 13.80
CA ILE A 63 3.08 -5.62 13.22
C ILE A 63 4.28 -6.16 14.00
N GLU A 64 5.26 -5.31 14.30
CA GLU A 64 6.43 -5.70 15.10
C GLU A 64 6.03 -6.22 16.49
N GLU A 65 5.08 -5.56 17.15
CA GLU A 65 4.53 -6.01 18.42
C GLU A 65 3.79 -7.35 18.29
N ALA A 66 3.03 -7.56 17.20
CA ALA A 66 2.29 -8.80 16.97
C ALA A 66 3.20 -10.00 16.68
N GLU A 67 4.31 -9.78 15.98
CA GLU A 67 5.28 -10.83 15.62
C GLU A 67 6.45 -10.94 16.61
N HIS A 68 6.53 -10.03 17.58
CA HIS A 68 7.62 -9.92 18.56
C HIS A 68 9.01 -9.83 17.91
N MET A 69 9.10 -9.15 16.76
CA MET A 69 10.36 -8.94 16.02
C MET A 69 10.29 -7.71 15.12
N PRO A 70 11.44 -7.10 14.77
CA PRO A 70 11.50 -6.02 13.79
C PRO A 70 10.94 -6.41 12.42
N ILE A 71 10.40 -5.45 11.67
CA ILE A 71 9.92 -5.68 10.29
C ILE A 71 11.01 -6.32 9.42
N ASP A 72 12.25 -5.87 9.57
CA ASP A 72 13.39 -6.31 8.78
C ASP A 72 13.74 -7.78 8.99
N ASP A 73 13.37 -8.34 10.15
CA ASP A 73 13.62 -9.73 10.53
C ASP A 73 12.45 -10.67 10.19
N LEU A 74 11.33 -10.13 9.66
CA LEU A 74 10.20 -10.95 9.27
C LEU A 74 10.59 -11.92 8.16
N ASP A 75 10.19 -13.18 8.33
CA ASP A 75 10.30 -14.15 7.25
C ASP A 75 9.37 -13.78 6.08
N ARG A 76 9.75 -14.21 4.87
CA ARG A 76 9.03 -13.88 3.63
C ARG A 76 7.55 -14.28 3.67
N LYS A 77 7.21 -15.42 4.28
CA LYS A 77 5.83 -15.91 4.34
C LYS A 77 4.98 -15.03 5.24
N THR A 78 5.53 -14.59 6.36
CA THR A 78 4.88 -13.68 7.30
C THR A 78 4.71 -12.29 6.68
N ALA A 79 5.76 -11.74 6.07
CA ALA A 79 5.69 -10.47 5.34
C ALA A 79 4.62 -10.51 4.22
N GLU A 80 4.56 -11.59 3.43
CA GLU A 80 3.52 -11.78 2.41
C GLU A 80 2.10 -11.86 2.98
N ALA A 81 1.93 -12.40 4.19
CA ALA A 81 0.62 -12.42 4.84
C ALA A 81 0.14 -11.00 5.15
N TYR A 82 1.03 -10.14 5.64
CA TYR A 82 0.71 -8.72 5.86
C TYR A 82 0.53 -7.93 4.56
N ILE A 83 1.30 -8.22 3.50
CA ILE A 83 1.06 -7.63 2.17
C ILE A 83 -0.33 -8.00 1.64
N ARG A 84 -0.75 -9.27 1.79
CA ARG A 84 -2.10 -9.69 1.40
C ARG A 84 -3.18 -9.01 2.25
N ASN A 85 -2.95 -8.84 3.55
CA ASN A 85 -3.88 -8.11 4.42
C ASN A 85 -3.98 -6.62 4.01
N ALA A 86 -2.86 -5.97 3.68
CA ALA A 86 -2.82 -4.61 3.15
C ALA A 86 -3.58 -4.49 1.81
N GLY A 87 -3.39 -5.46 0.90
CA GLY A 87 -4.14 -5.55 -0.35
C GLY A 87 -5.64 -5.73 -0.14
N ALA A 88 -6.06 -6.56 0.82
CA ALA A 88 -7.48 -6.72 1.15
C ALA A 88 -8.10 -5.44 1.75
N ALA A 89 -7.33 -4.66 2.52
CA ALA A 89 -7.77 -3.35 3.01
C ALA A 89 -7.98 -2.37 1.84
N MET A 90 -7.05 -2.34 0.88
CA MET A 90 -7.14 -1.55 -0.35
C MET A 90 -8.40 -1.91 -1.16
N ASP A 91 -8.62 -3.20 -1.42
CA ASP A 91 -9.80 -3.69 -2.17
C ASP A 91 -11.11 -3.30 -1.47
N THR A 92 -11.13 -3.39 -0.14
CA THR A 92 -12.29 -3.00 0.67
C THR A 92 -12.59 -1.51 0.54
N MET A 93 -11.56 -0.66 0.58
CA MET A 93 -11.72 0.78 0.39
C MET A 93 -12.20 1.13 -1.01
N ILE A 94 -11.60 0.53 -2.05
CA ILE A 94 -12.01 0.73 -3.45
C ILE A 94 -13.48 0.34 -3.65
N THR A 95 -13.91 -0.77 -3.06
CA THR A 95 -15.30 -1.23 -3.14
C THR A 95 -16.29 -0.26 -2.48
N ARG A 96 -15.84 0.49 -1.47
CA ARG A 96 -16.64 1.50 -0.75
C ARG A 96 -16.59 2.88 -1.42
N MET A 97 -15.69 3.08 -2.38
CA MET A 97 -15.46 4.38 -3.01
C MET A 97 -16.62 4.75 -3.93
N GLU A 98 -17.32 5.84 -3.60
CA GLU A 98 -18.44 6.33 -4.39
C GLU A 98 -17.95 6.81 -5.78
N GLY A 99 -18.59 6.34 -6.84
CA GLY A 99 -18.22 6.69 -8.21
C GLY A 99 -17.08 5.88 -8.82
N TYR A 100 -16.50 4.92 -8.09
CA TYR A 100 -15.62 3.93 -8.68
C TYR A 100 -16.40 2.98 -9.60
N ASP A 101 -15.98 2.92 -10.87
CA ASP A 101 -16.54 2.02 -11.88
C ASP A 101 -15.38 1.32 -12.61
N GLU A 102 -15.03 0.14 -12.14
CA GLU A 102 -13.95 -0.68 -12.70
C GLU A 102 -14.20 -1.00 -14.19
N ALA A 103 -15.45 -1.25 -14.58
CA ALA A 103 -15.80 -1.58 -15.96
C ALA A 103 -15.56 -0.39 -16.89
N ARG A 104 -15.94 0.81 -16.44
CA ARG A 104 -15.64 2.06 -17.14
C ARG A 104 -14.14 2.30 -17.23
N GLY A 105 -13.40 2.04 -16.14
CA GLY A 105 -11.93 2.14 -16.13
C GLY A 105 -11.28 1.21 -17.17
N LYS A 106 -11.69 -0.06 -17.22
CA LYS A 106 -11.20 -1.05 -18.20
C LYS A 106 -11.52 -0.64 -19.64
N GLU A 107 -12.72 -0.12 -19.90
CA GLU A 107 -13.09 0.36 -21.24
C GLU A 107 -12.26 1.59 -21.66
N LEU A 108 -11.95 2.51 -20.73
CA LEU A 108 -11.06 3.63 -21.01
C LEU A 108 -9.65 3.17 -21.39
N LEU A 109 -9.07 2.23 -20.62
CA LEU A 109 -7.77 1.64 -20.92
C LEU A 109 -7.75 0.99 -22.31
N ARG A 110 -8.77 0.17 -22.62
CA ARG A 110 -8.90 -0.48 -23.94
C ARG A 110 -8.94 0.53 -25.09
N ARG A 111 -9.62 1.67 -24.89
CA ARG A 111 -9.68 2.75 -25.89
C ARG A 111 -8.33 3.44 -26.07
N MET A 112 -7.59 3.66 -24.99
CA MET A 112 -6.25 4.25 -25.05
C MET A 112 -5.27 3.34 -25.78
N GLU A 113 -5.31 2.03 -25.51
CA GLU A 113 -4.50 1.02 -26.22
C GLU A 113 -4.85 0.96 -27.71
N ALA A 114 -6.14 0.97 -28.05
CA ALA A 114 -6.56 1.01 -29.44
C ALA A 114 -6.10 2.31 -30.15
N ALA A 115 -6.12 3.45 -29.46
CA ALA A 115 -5.67 4.72 -30.01
C ALA A 115 -4.13 4.80 -30.16
N SER A 116 -3.36 4.20 -29.25
CA SER A 116 -1.89 4.16 -29.37
C SER A 116 -1.41 3.23 -30.48
N LEU A 117 -2.16 2.15 -30.76
CA LEU A 117 -1.89 1.23 -31.88
C LEU A 117 -2.20 1.84 -33.25
N ILE A 118 -3.09 2.84 -33.34
CA ILE A 118 -3.43 3.54 -34.60
C ILE A 118 -2.38 4.63 -34.94
N ALA A 119 -1.52 5.00 -34.00
CA ALA A 119 -0.51 6.05 -34.16
C ALA A 119 0.85 5.55 -34.71
N LEU A 120 0.94 4.28 -35.14
CA LEU A 120 2.11 3.66 -35.79
C LEU A 120 1.87 3.45 -37.29
#